data_AF-A0ABD1U6P4-F1
#
_entry.id   AF-A0ABD1U6P4-F1
#
_cell.length_a   1.000
_cell.length_b   1.000
_cell.length_c   1.000
_cell.angle_alpha   90.00
_cell.angle_beta   90.00
_cell.angle_gamma   90.00
#
_symmetry.space_group_name_H-M   'P 1'
#
loop_
_entity.id
_entity.type
_entity.pdbx_description
1 polymer ?
#
loop_
_entity_poly.entity_id
_entity_poly.type
_entity_poly.pdbx_seq_one_letter_code
_entity_poly.pdbx_strand_id
1 'polypeptide(L)'
;MSRRATSSRVHSLLVHDIGAIIRSHYPMNTCYWLTIFSSEKNDLVDEITTNFEIDSKDSRLANYVNRLYNRRYREFKAELNAYYKLHKTCEDALINPSLEMFDRSVDQWMASSTNIENRSKKKYNYRTGSHPLSYIVEEMAVLSRFFTNQLVDKMLPTLLRYNFLTIRTQLWRLEYL
;
A
#
# COMPACT_ATOMS: atom_id res chain seq x y z
N MET A 1 4.51 4.55 -30.17
CA MET A 1 4.47 3.22 -29.53
C MET A 1 3.56 3.28 -28.30
N SER A 2 2.37 2.68 -28.37
CA SER A 2 1.33 2.74 -27.35
C SER A 2 1.64 1.78 -26.19
N ARG A 3 1.77 2.29 -24.96
CA ARG A 3 1.99 1.48 -23.75
C ARG A 3 0.63 1.12 -23.15
N ARG A 4 0.25 -0.17 -23.18
CA ARG A 4 -0.85 -0.70 -22.36
C ARG A 4 -0.52 -0.48 -20.88
N ALA A 5 -1.20 0.46 -20.25
CA ALA A 5 -1.12 0.72 -18.82
C ALA A 5 -2.08 -0.21 -18.07
N THR A 6 -1.66 -1.46 -17.80
CA THR A 6 -2.51 -2.45 -17.12
C THR A 6 -1.93 -2.81 -15.75
N SER A 7 -2.64 -2.39 -14.70
CA SER A 7 -2.58 -2.73 -13.25
C SER A 7 -1.24 -2.70 -12.49
N SER A 8 -0.13 -3.15 -13.07
CA SER A 8 1.18 -3.26 -12.40
C SER A 8 1.72 -1.91 -11.94
N ARG A 9 1.64 -0.88 -12.78
CA ARG A 9 2.17 0.45 -12.46
C ARG A 9 1.39 1.09 -11.31
N VAL A 10 0.07 0.95 -11.29
CA VAL A 10 -0.76 1.53 -10.22
C VAL A 10 -0.57 0.74 -8.93
N HIS A 11 -0.44 -0.58 -9.00
CA HIS A 11 -0.04 -1.40 -7.86
C HIS A 11 1.31 -0.93 -7.27
N SER A 12 2.32 -0.71 -8.10
CA SER A 12 3.63 -0.22 -7.64
C SER A 12 3.54 1.15 -6.96
N LEU A 13 2.73 2.06 -7.48
CA LEU A 13 2.49 3.38 -6.86
C LEU A 13 1.76 3.25 -5.52
N LEU A 14 0.68 2.46 -5.47
CA LEU A 14 -0.07 2.20 -4.25
C LEU A 14 0.84 1.60 -3.16
N VAL A 15 1.65 0.61 -3.53
CA VAL A 15 2.60 -0.04 -2.61
C VAL A 15 3.69 0.93 -2.15
N HIS A 16 4.14 1.83 -3.02
CA HIS A 16 5.11 2.88 -2.67
C HIS A 16 4.52 3.84 -1.64
N ASP A 17 3.32 4.37 -1.89
CA ASP A 17 2.68 5.38 -1.04
C ASP A 17 2.25 4.78 0.31
N ILE A 18 1.72 3.55 0.33
CA ILE A 18 1.49 2.79 1.57
C ILE A 18 2.80 2.65 2.37
N GLY A 19 3.91 2.37 1.67
CA GLY A 19 5.23 2.30 2.30
C GLY A 19 5.64 3.63 2.93
N ALA A 20 5.41 4.76 2.25
CA ALA A 20 5.69 6.09 2.78
C ALA A 20 4.83 6.40 4.01
N ILE A 21 3.52 6.14 3.94
CA ILE A 21 2.58 6.32 5.06
C ILE A 21 3.04 5.53 6.28
N ILE A 22 3.39 4.25 6.12
CA ILE A 22 3.84 3.41 7.24
C ILE A 22 5.10 3.99 7.90
N ARG A 23 6.08 4.42 7.09
CA ARG A 23 7.32 5.02 7.58
C ARG A 23 7.09 6.37 8.25
N SER A 24 6.01 7.08 7.94
CA SER A 24 5.64 8.36 8.56
C SER A 24 4.87 8.16 9.87
N HIS A 25 3.99 7.16 9.94
CA HIS A 25 3.10 6.98 11.08
C HIS A 25 3.64 6.01 12.14
N TYR A 26 4.32 4.93 11.76
CA TYR A 26 4.59 3.84 12.69
C TYR A 26 6.03 3.75 13.22
N PRO A 27 6.20 3.70 14.55
CA PRO A 27 7.47 3.44 15.18
C PRO A 27 7.81 1.94 15.28
N MET A 28 9.09 1.65 15.55
CA MET A 28 9.63 0.28 15.73
C MET A 28 8.99 -0.45 16.93
N ASN A 29 8.64 0.31 17.97
CA ASN A 29 8.14 -0.18 19.25
C ASN A 29 6.69 -0.73 19.19
N THR A 30 5.91 -0.41 18.14
CA THR A 30 4.52 -0.88 18.02
C THR A 30 4.48 -2.39 17.79
N CYS A 31 3.44 -3.05 18.30
CA CYS A 31 3.20 -4.48 18.15
C CYS A 31 2.92 -4.88 16.68
N TYR A 32 2.43 -6.11 16.46
CA TYR A 32 2.12 -6.60 15.12
C TYR A 32 1.06 -5.73 14.43
N TRP A 33 1.05 -5.67 13.10
CA TRP A 33 -0.01 -4.96 12.34
C TRP A 33 -1.44 -5.34 12.81
N LEU A 34 -1.63 -6.61 13.18
CA LEU A 34 -2.91 -7.13 13.66
C LEU A 34 -3.38 -6.52 14.99
N THR A 35 -2.47 -6.02 15.84
CA THR A 35 -2.81 -5.47 17.16
C THR A 35 -3.10 -3.98 17.14
N ILE A 36 -2.83 -3.29 16.02
CA ILE A 36 -3.20 -1.89 15.82
C ILE A 36 -4.73 -1.78 15.76
N PHE A 37 -5.29 -0.75 16.40
CA PHE A 37 -6.74 -0.59 16.47
C PHE A 37 -7.35 -0.34 15.08
N SER A 38 -8.58 -0.81 14.88
CA SER A 38 -9.27 -0.64 13.60
C SER A 38 -9.49 0.83 13.24
N SER A 39 -9.68 1.70 14.23
CA SER A 39 -9.79 3.15 14.03
C SER A 39 -8.52 3.74 13.40
N GLU A 40 -7.35 3.43 13.97
CA GLU A 40 -6.07 3.89 13.43
C GLU A 40 -5.81 3.37 12.01
N LYS A 41 -6.25 2.13 11.71
CA LYS A 41 -6.16 1.58 10.36
C LYS A 41 -7.06 2.32 9.38
N ASN A 42 -8.26 2.71 9.81
CA ASN A 42 -9.19 3.45 8.97
C ASN A 42 -8.63 4.82 8.61
N ASP A 43 -7.99 5.53 9.55
CA ASP A 43 -7.36 6.83 9.29
C ASP A 43 -6.30 6.74 8.17
N LEU A 44 -5.53 5.65 8.13
CA LEU A 44 -4.54 5.43 7.08
C LEU A 44 -5.18 5.06 5.74
N VAL A 45 -6.27 4.30 5.79
CA VAL A 45 -7.06 4.00 4.60
C VAL A 45 -7.63 5.30 4.03
N ASP A 46 -8.10 6.22 4.87
CA ASP A 46 -8.58 7.52 4.43
C ASP A 46 -7.45 8.31 3.76
N GLU A 47 -6.25 8.32 4.32
CA GLU A 47 -5.08 8.97 3.72
C GLU A 47 -4.75 8.41 2.32
N ILE A 48 -4.75 7.08 2.13
CA ILE A 48 -4.50 6.51 0.79
C ILE A 48 -5.69 6.73 -0.16
N THR A 49 -6.92 6.84 0.35
CA THR A 49 -8.11 7.13 -0.49
C THR A 49 -8.09 8.55 -1.08
N THR A 50 -7.31 9.46 -0.51
CA THR A 50 -7.10 10.80 -1.12
C THR A 50 -6.37 10.74 -2.46
N ASN A 51 -5.45 9.78 -2.60
CA ASN A 51 -4.59 9.63 -3.78
C ASN A 51 -5.07 8.54 -4.74
N PHE A 52 -5.90 7.61 -4.26
CA PHE A 52 -6.43 6.47 -5.01
C PHE A 52 -7.93 6.36 -4.75
N GLU A 53 -8.75 6.17 -5.79
CA GLU A 53 -10.22 6.05 -5.67
C GLU A 53 -10.65 4.69 -5.11
N ILE A 54 -10.21 4.34 -3.90
CA ILE A 54 -10.46 3.04 -3.26
C ILE A 54 -11.83 3.05 -2.60
N ASP A 55 -12.73 2.18 -3.05
CA ASP A 55 -14.01 1.98 -2.39
C ASP A 55 -13.81 1.19 -1.08
N SER A 56 -13.80 1.90 0.05
CA SER A 56 -13.69 1.31 1.39
C SER A 56 -14.88 0.43 1.77
N LYS A 57 -16.00 0.52 1.04
CA LYS A 57 -17.17 -0.35 1.21
C LYS A 57 -16.99 -1.70 0.51
N ASP A 58 -16.13 -1.79 -0.50
CA ASP A 58 -15.78 -3.07 -1.12
C ASP A 58 -14.80 -3.83 -0.22
N SER A 59 -15.34 -4.82 0.50
CA SER A 59 -14.55 -5.70 1.37
C SER A 59 -13.36 -6.35 0.69
N ARG A 60 -13.38 -6.63 -0.63
CA ARG A 60 -12.23 -7.22 -1.34
C ARG A 60 -11.09 -6.22 -1.47
N LEU A 61 -11.42 -4.97 -1.81
CA LEU A 61 -10.44 -3.89 -1.94
C LEU A 61 -9.90 -3.46 -0.58
N ALA A 62 -10.77 -3.31 0.42
CA ALA A 62 -10.37 -3.04 1.80
C ALA A 62 -9.42 -4.12 2.34
N ASN A 63 -9.76 -5.41 2.14
CA ASN A 63 -8.88 -6.53 2.54
C ASN A 63 -7.56 -6.55 1.76
N TYR A 64 -7.59 -6.19 0.48
CA TYR A 64 -6.39 -6.09 -0.34
C TYR A 64 -5.44 -4.99 0.17
N VAL A 65 -5.96 -3.78 0.40
CA VAL A 65 -5.19 -2.65 0.94
C VAL A 65 -4.63 -2.97 2.33
N ASN A 66 -5.46 -3.52 3.21
CA ASN A 66 -5.02 -3.94 4.55
C ASN A 66 -3.90 -4.99 4.51
N ARG A 67 -3.91 -5.91 3.53
CA ARG A 67 -2.79 -6.85 3.30
C ARG A 67 -1.52 -6.14 2.85
N LEU A 68 -1.63 -5.14 1.96
CA LEU A 68 -0.48 -4.33 1.56
C LEU A 68 0.12 -3.57 2.73
N TYR A 69 -0.71 -2.95 3.57
CA TYR A 69 -0.24 -2.31 4.81
C TYR A 69 0.49 -3.30 5.71
N ASN A 70 -0.10 -4.45 6.00
CA ASN A 70 0.54 -5.48 6.84
C ASN A 70 1.90 -5.92 6.27
N ARG A 71 1.96 -6.14 4.95
CA ARG A 71 3.20 -6.55 4.27
C ARG A 71 4.28 -5.48 4.37
N ARG A 72 3.97 -4.24 3.96
CA ARG A 72 4.90 -3.10 4.01
C ARG A 72 5.34 -2.80 5.44
N TYR A 73 4.44 -2.94 6.43
CA TYR A 73 4.75 -2.81 7.85
C TYR A 73 5.83 -3.81 8.28
N ARG A 74 5.68 -5.08 7.90
CA ARG A 74 6.64 -6.14 8.23
C ARG A 74 7.99 -5.93 7.53
N GLU A 75 7.98 -5.50 6.27
CA GLU A 75 9.19 -5.21 5.49
C GLU A 75 9.96 -4.04 6.10
N PHE A 76 9.28 -2.93 6.41
CA PHE A 76 9.86 -1.78 7.11
C PHE A 76 10.52 -2.17 8.45
N LYS A 77 9.85 -2.97 9.30
CA LYS A 77 10.47 -3.46 10.54
C LYS A 77 11.69 -4.36 10.30
N ALA A 78 11.68 -5.14 9.21
CA ALA A 78 12.80 -5.99 8.86
C ALA A 78 14.00 -5.16 8.34
N GLU A 79 13.74 -4.14 7.53
CA GLU A 79 14.73 -3.18 7.03
C GLU A 79 15.39 -2.41 8.17
N LEU A 80 14.59 -1.86 9.09
CA LEU A 80 15.12 -1.21 10.30
C LEU A 80 15.95 -2.18 11.14
N ASN A 81 15.46 -3.39 11.41
CA ASN A 81 16.21 -4.39 12.15
C ASN A 81 17.51 -4.82 11.46
N ALA A 82 17.54 -4.83 10.12
CA ALA A 82 18.77 -5.09 9.36
C ALA A 82 19.76 -3.94 9.51
N TYR A 83 19.30 -2.68 9.42
CA TYR A 83 20.10 -1.49 9.68
C TYR A 83 20.74 -1.53 11.07
N TYR A 84 19.96 -1.83 12.12
CA TYR A 84 20.48 -1.96 13.49
C TYR A 84 21.59 -2.99 13.64
N LYS A 85 21.50 -4.12 12.93
CA LYS A 85 22.53 -5.17 12.99
C LYS A 85 23.86 -4.78 12.37
N LEU A 86 23.89 -3.71 11.55
CA LEU A 86 25.13 -3.16 11.00
C LEU A 86 25.91 -2.37 12.06
N HIS A 87 25.23 -1.87 13.10
CA HIS A 87 25.84 -1.15 14.20
C HIS A 87 26.35 -2.09 15.28
N LYS A 88 27.47 -1.70 15.92
CA LYS A 88 28.11 -2.53 16.96
C LYS A 88 27.33 -2.54 18.27
N THR A 89 26.65 -1.44 18.59
CA THR A 89 25.86 -1.25 19.81
C THR A 89 24.57 -0.49 19.50
N CYS A 90 23.61 -0.53 20.43
CA CYS A 90 22.33 0.18 20.25
C CYS A 90 22.54 1.71 20.30
N GLU A 91 23.48 2.16 21.11
CA GLU A 91 23.88 3.57 21.26
C GLU A 91 24.49 4.11 19.96
N ASP A 92 25.30 3.31 19.25
CA ASP A 92 25.88 3.70 17.96
C ASP A 92 24.81 3.88 16.87
N ALA A 93 23.78 3.04 16.87
CA ALA A 93 22.63 3.19 15.98
C ALA A 93 21.77 4.42 16.34
N LEU A 94 21.65 4.75 17.64
CA LEU A 94 20.92 5.93 18.10
C LEU A 94 21.62 7.24 17.73
N ILE A 95 22.95 7.26 17.76
CA ILE A 95 23.75 8.41 17.31
C ILE A 95 23.66 8.58 15.79
N ASN A 96 23.48 7.49 15.04
CA ASN A 96 23.37 7.47 13.58
C ASN A 96 22.01 6.90 13.11
N PRO A 97 20.90 7.65 13.30
CA PRO A 97 19.57 7.24 12.84
C PRO A 97 19.55 6.89 11.36
N SER A 98 18.72 5.92 10.97
CA SER A 98 18.27 5.86 9.58
C SER A 98 17.44 7.10 9.25
N LEU A 99 17.39 7.48 7.96
CA LEU A 99 16.58 8.61 7.48
C LEU A 99 15.13 8.57 7.98
N GLU A 100 14.56 7.37 8.08
CA GLU A 100 13.17 7.15 8.51
C GLU A 100 12.97 7.41 10.01
N MET A 101 14.05 7.36 10.80
CA MET A 101 14.05 7.47 12.27
C MET A 101 14.63 8.79 12.79
N PHE A 102 15.24 9.63 11.95
CA PHE A 102 15.98 10.83 12.35
C PHE A 102 15.19 11.80 13.23
N ASP A 103 13.91 12.06 12.91
CA ASP A 103 13.05 12.99 13.66
C ASP A 103 12.21 12.31 14.77
N ARG A 104 12.50 11.04 15.10
CA ARG A 104 11.67 10.25 16.03
C ARG A 104 12.29 10.15 17.42
N SER A 105 11.45 10.13 18.45
CA SER A 105 11.92 9.96 19.84
C SER A 105 12.51 8.58 20.09
N VAL A 106 13.49 8.47 21.00
CA VAL A 106 14.15 7.19 21.34
C VAL A 106 13.16 6.10 21.76
N ASP A 107 12.05 6.47 22.42
CA ASP A 107 11.01 5.51 22.82
C ASP A 107 10.36 4.81 21.63
N GLN A 108 10.26 5.50 20.49
CA GLN A 108 9.75 4.93 19.22
C GLN A 108 10.70 3.91 18.61
N TRP A 109 11.97 3.93 19.01
CA TRP A 109 13.02 3.08 18.46
C TRP A 109 13.18 1.77 19.23
N MET A 110 12.97 1.80 20.55
CA MET A 110 13.26 0.65 21.39
C MET A 110 12.31 -0.51 21.10
N ALA A 111 12.88 -1.66 20.73
CA ALA A 111 12.12 -2.89 20.64
C ALA A 111 11.48 -3.17 22.00
N SER A 112 10.16 -3.41 22.02
CA SER A 112 9.46 -3.79 23.25
C SER A 112 10.19 -4.94 23.93
N SER A 113 10.57 -4.75 25.20
CA SER A 113 11.20 -5.77 26.05
C SER A 113 10.40 -7.07 26.05
N THR A 114 9.07 -6.95 26.02
CA THR A 114 8.11 -8.05 25.87
C THR A 114 8.31 -8.83 24.56
N ASN A 115 8.64 -8.18 23.45
CA ASN A 115 8.84 -8.84 22.16
C ASN A 115 10.17 -9.62 22.10
N ILE A 116 11.23 -9.10 22.76
CA ILE A 116 12.52 -9.80 22.90
C ILE A 116 12.31 -11.09 23.70
N GLU A 117 11.61 -11.00 24.82
CA GLU A 117 11.29 -12.14 25.68
C GLU A 117 10.37 -13.16 24.97
N ASN A 118 9.37 -12.69 24.23
CA ASN A 118 8.49 -13.57 23.46
C ASN A 118 9.23 -14.30 22.33
N ARG A 119 10.23 -13.68 21.71
CA ARG A 119 11.07 -14.32 20.69
C ARG A 119 12.00 -15.37 21.28
N SER A 120 12.60 -15.13 22.44
CA SER A 120 13.50 -16.10 23.07
C SER A 120 12.77 -17.39 23.47
N LYS A 121 11.46 -17.31 23.74
CA LYS A 121 10.59 -18.45 24.08
C LYS A 121 10.04 -19.21 22.86
N LYS A 122 10.13 -18.68 21.64
CA LYS A 122 9.57 -19.33 20.44
C LYS A 122 10.50 -20.43 19.90
N LYS A 123 10.03 -21.68 19.94
CA LYS A 123 10.65 -22.81 19.24
C LYS A 123 10.20 -22.82 17.77
N TYR A 124 11.11 -22.53 16.84
CA TYR A 124 10.81 -22.52 15.41
C TYR A 124 10.79 -23.93 14.82
N ASN A 125 9.60 -24.43 14.49
CA ASN A 125 9.44 -25.58 13.62
C ASN A 125 9.21 -25.06 12.19
N TYR A 126 10.25 -25.09 11.34
CA TYR A 126 10.14 -24.60 9.97
C TYR A 126 9.14 -25.45 9.17
N ARG A 127 8.02 -24.83 8.79
CA ARG A 127 7.17 -25.25 7.65
C ARG A 127 6.96 -24.01 6.80
N THR A 128 7.84 -23.82 5.82
CA THR A 128 7.75 -22.70 4.88
C THR A 128 6.61 -22.95 3.91
N GLY A 129 5.52 -22.19 4.02
CA GLY A 129 4.42 -22.19 3.06
C GLY A 129 4.58 -21.02 2.10
N SER A 130 4.92 -21.30 0.84
CA SER A 130 4.74 -20.33 -0.25
C SER A 130 3.24 -20.10 -0.47
N HIS A 131 2.85 -18.87 -0.81
CA HIS A 131 1.45 -18.60 -1.16
C HIS A 131 1.07 -19.43 -2.40
N PRO A 132 -0.05 -20.18 -2.37
CA PRO A 132 -0.50 -20.93 -3.52
C PRO A 132 -0.83 -19.99 -4.69
N LEU A 133 -0.57 -20.44 -5.93
CA LEU A 133 -0.74 -19.65 -7.15
C LEU A 133 -2.16 -19.06 -7.29
N SER A 134 -3.18 -19.76 -6.82
CA SER A 134 -4.58 -19.30 -6.82
C SER A 134 -4.76 -17.97 -6.09
N TYR A 135 -4.01 -17.75 -5.00
CA TYR A 135 -4.05 -16.53 -4.21
C TYR A 135 -3.49 -15.33 -4.98
N ILE A 136 -2.42 -15.55 -5.75
CA ILE A 136 -1.78 -14.51 -6.58
C ILE A 136 -2.72 -14.13 -7.74
N VAL A 137 -3.39 -15.11 -8.35
CA VAL A 137 -4.36 -14.88 -9.43
C VAL A 137 -5.56 -14.07 -8.94
N GLU A 138 -6.06 -14.36 -7.73
CA GLU A 138 -7.17 -13.62 -7.13
C GLU A 138 -6.80 -12.16 -6.83
N GLU A 139 -5.61 -11.89 -6.30
CA GLU A 139 -5.11 -10.51 -6.12
C GLU A 139 -5.02 -9.75 -7.44
N MET A 140 -4.50 -10.38 -8.49
CA MET A 140 -4.45 -9.77 -9.83
C MET A 140 -5.83 -9.49 -10.42
N ALA A 141 -6.81 -10.37 -10.18
CA ALA A 141 -8.17 -10.20 -10.66
C ALA A 141 -8.90 -9.03 -9.98
N VAL A 142 -8.71 -8.86 -8.66
CA VAL A 142 -9.25 -7.73 -7.89
C VAL A 142 -8.70 -6.40 -8.42
N LEU A 143 -7.38 -6.32 -8.63
CA LEU A 143 -6.74 -5.13 -9.20
C LEU A 143 -7.23 -4.83 -10.62
N SER A 144 -7.38 -5.85 -11.45
CA SER A 144 -7.82 -5.68 -12.83
C SER A 144 -9.21 -5.04 -12.89
N ARG A 145 -10.18 -5.50 -12.09
CA ARG A 145 -11.55 -4.96 -12.10
C ARG A 145 -11.64 -3.53 -11.58
N PHE A 146 -10.90 -3.23 -10.53
CA PHE A 146 -10.88 -1.90 -9.92
C PHE A 146 -10.31 -0.84 -10.86
N PHE A 147 -9.15 -1.10 -11.46
CA PHE A 147 -8.50 -0.12 -12.32
C PHE A 147 -9.11 -0.01 -13.72
N THR A 148 -9.79 -1.07 -14.22
CA THR A 148 -10.60 -0.93 -15.44
C THR A 148 -11.77 0.02 -15.23
N ASN A 149 -12.43 -0.02 -14.07
CA ASN A 149 -13.54 0.88 -13.78
C ASN A 149 -13.06 2.33 -13.64
N GLN A 150 -11.92 2.55 -12.96
CA GLN A 150 -11.32 3.88 -12.83
C GLN A 150 -10.89 4.49 -14.18
N LEU A 151 -10.36 3.68 -15.09
CA LEU A 151 -10.00 4.13 -16.45
C LEU A 151 -11.24 4.40 -17.31
N VAL A 152 -12.28 3.56 -17.18
CA VAL A 152 -13.55 3.75 -17.89
C VAL A 152 -14.25 5.02 -17.40
N ASP A 153 -14.37 5.24 -16.10
CA ASP A 153 -15.03 6.42 -15.52
C ASP A 153 -14.29 7.74 -15.83
N LYS A 154 -12.96 7.70 -15.93
CA LYS A 154 -12.16 8.87 -16.37
C LYS A 154 -12.24 9.14 -17.87
N MET A 155 -12.43 8.10 -18.69
CA MET A 155 -12.50 8.25 -20.15
C MET A 155 -13.92 8.44 -20.69
N LEU A 156 -14.95 7.99 -19.98
CA LEU A 156 -16.35 8.06 -20.40
C LEU A 156 -16.83 9.51 -20.65
N PRO A 157 -16.50 10.52 -19.81
CA PRO A 157 -16.86 11.92 -20.08
C PRO A 157 -16.18 12.48 -21.34
N THR A 158 -14.94 12.06 -21.61
CA THR A 158 -14.17 12.49 -22.78
C THR A 158 -14.66 11.85 -24.06
N LEU A 159 -14.99 10.55 -24.01
CA LEU A 159 -15.54 9.78 -25.12
C LEU A 159 -16.98 10.21 -25.46
N LEU A 160 -17.81 10.49 -24.45
CA LEU A 160 -19.15 11.05 -24.65
C LEU A 160 -19.08 12.46 -25.24
N ARG A 161 -18.12 13.32 -24.82
CA ARG A 161 -17.87 14.63 -25.46
C ARG A 161 -17.45 14.49 -26.92
N TYR A 162 -16.55 13.56 -27.24
CA TYR A 162 -16.10 13.31 -28.61
C TYR A 162 -17.24 12.81 -29.51
N ASN A 163 -18.07 11.90 -29.00
CA ASN A 163 -19.25 11.42 -29.74
C ASN A 163 -20.31 12.52 -29.90
N PHE A 164 -20.55 13.37 -28.89
CA PHE A 164 -21.47 14.52 -29.02
C PHE A 164 -20.97 15.56 -30.03
N LEU A 165 -19.67 15.88 -30.04
CA LEU A 165 -19.07 16.79 -31.03
C LEU A 165 -19.12 16.23 -32.45
N THR A 166 -18.92 14.91 -32.60
CA THR A 166 -18.98 14.22 -33.90
C THR A 166 -20.41 14.13 -34.42
N ILE A 167 -21.39 13.81 -33.55
CA ILE A 167 -22.81 13.79 -33.91
C ILE A 167 -23.30 15.21 -34.24
N ARG A 168 -22.90 16.22 -33.47
CA ARG A 168 -23.27 17.62 -33.72
C ARG A 168 -22.67 18.18 -35.00
N THR A 169 -21.43 17.81 -35.35
CA THR A 169 -20.81 18.23 -36.63
C THR A 169 -21.39 17.50 -37.84
N GLN A 170 -21.85 16.25 -37.69
CA GLN A 170 -22.59 15.55 -38.74
C GLN A 170 -24.01 16.08 -38.93
N LEU A 171 -24.72 16.40 -37.85
CA LEU A 171 -26.05 17.04 -37.91
C LEU A 171 -25.98 18.45 -38.50
N TRP A 172 -24.97 19.25 -38.14
CA TRP A 172 -24.78 20.59 -38.73
C TRP A 172 -24.46 20.56 -40.24
N ARG A 173 -23.88 19.47 -40.76
CA ARG A 173 -23.67 19.28 -42.21
C ARG A 173 -24.93 18.87 -42.97
N LEU A 174 -25.94 18.32 -42.29
CA LEU A 174 -27.20 17.88 -42.89
C LEU A 174 -28.27 18.98 -42.89
N GLU A 175 -28.13 20.00 -42.03
CA GLU A 175 -29.07 21.15 -41.97
C GLU A 175 -28.73 22.29 -42.94
N TYR A 176 -27.59 22.23 -43.64
CA TYR A 176 -27.08 23.30 -44.54
C TYR A 176 -26.67 22.81 -45.94
N LEU A 177 -27.20 21.65 -46.38
CA LEU A 177 -27.19 21.17 -47.77
C LEU A 177 -28.63 20.96 -48.24
#